data_AF-A0A1L7X323-F1
#
_entry.id   AF-A0A1L7X323-F1
#
_cell.length_a   1.000
_cell.length_b   1.000
_cell.length_c   1.000
_cell.angle_alpha   90.00
_cell.angle_beta   90.00
_cell.angle_gamma   90.00
#
_symmetry.space_group_name_H-M   'P 1'
#
loop_
_entity.id
_entity.type
_entity.pdbx_description
1 polymer ?
#
loop_
_entity_poly.entity_id
_entity_poly.type
_entity_poly.pdbx_seq_one_letter_code
_entity_poly.pdbx_strand_id
1 'polypeptide(L)'
;MVQLMNQTKPERQWTAYQSSIGQMGGLFKVNFSNFFQCDGKVCSEQREYFQEAPKDTLKDSYKYKVLYNLEGNSFSGRYYRFLKSKCLVFMQNLFREWHEDRLIPWVHYVPISLGMEELPETVRYLLKDPEGQRIASRIAKESRDWARWILRPVDLSAALLWILLEYDRILQDDRGPLKRDIFSG
;
A
#
# COMPACT_ATOMS: atom_id res chain seq x y z
N MET A 1 19.71 -22.79 12.16
CA MET A 1 18.94 -23.81 12.90
C MET A 1 17.47 -23.60 12.56
N VAL A 2 16.86 -24.51 11.80
CA VAL A 2 15.43 -24.44 11.44
C VAL A 2 14.67 -25.20 12.52
N GLN A 3 13.84 -24.51 13.30
CA GLN A 3 12.90 -25.16 14.21
C GLN A 3 11.61 -25.47 13.44
N LEU A 4 11.34 -26.75 13.24
CA LEU A 4 10.05 -27.22 12.72
C LEU A 4 9.03 -27.14 13.86
N MET A 5 7.92 -26.44 13.64
CA MET A 5 6.81 -26.42 14.58
C MET A 5 6.10 -27.79 14.55
N ASN A 6 5.78 -28.34 15.72
CA ASN A 6 5.13 -29.64 15.83
C ASN A 6 3.68 -29.53 15.32
N GLN A 7 3.37 -30.16 14.19
CA GLN A 7 2.04 -30.08 13.58
C GLN A 7 1.19 -31.27 14.04
N THR A 8 0.17 -31.03 14.86
CA THR A 8 -0.93 -31.98 15.05
C THR A 8 -1.72 -32.13 13.75
N LYS A 9 -2.12 -33.36 13.40
CA LYS A 9 -2.73 -33.76 12.12
C LYS A 9 -3.58 -32.64 11.47
N PRO A 10 -3.35 -32.30 10.20
CA PRO A 10 -4.11 -31.24 9.55
C PRO A 10 -5.58 -31.68 9.41
N GLU A 11 -6.52 -30.83 9.86
CA GLU A 11 -7.98 -31.05 9.72
C GLU A 11 -8.43 -31.10 8.25
N ARG A 12 -7.62 -30.59 7.32
CA ARG A 12 -7.88 -30.56 5.87
C ARG A 12 -6.64 -30.92 5.07
N GLN A 13 -6.86 -31.62 3.96
CA GLN A 13 -5.82 -31.91 2.98
C GLN A 13 -5.38 -30.60 2.31
N TRP A 14 -4.08 -30.34 2.26
CA TRP A 14 -3.53 -29.18 1.55
C TRP A 14 -3.72 -29.36 0.05
N THR A 15 -4.40 -28.42 -0.59
CA THR A 15 -4.57 -28.40 -2.04
C THR A 15 -3.79 -27.22 -2.60
N ALA A 16 -2.81 -27.50 -3.46
CA ALA A 16 -2.10 -26.45 -4.18
C ALA A 16 -2.96 -25.95 -5.35
N TYR A 17 -3.06 -24.63 -5.49
CA TYR A 17 -3.71 -24.00 -6.64
C TYR A 17 -2.63 -23.40 -7.55
N GLN A 18 -2.73 -23.69 -8.85
CA GLN A 18 -1.87 -23.07 -9.84
C GLN A 18 -2.65 -21.95 -10.53
N SER A 19 -2.29 -20.72 -10.22
CA SER A 19 -2.91 -19.51 -10.77
C SER A 19 -1.96 -18.83 -11.75
N SER A 20 -2.47 -18.43 -12.92
CA SER A 20 -1.71 -17.66 -13.89
C SER A 20 -2.30 -16.26 -14.12
N ILE A 21 -1.45 -15.31 -14.51
CA ILE A 21 -1.90 -13.94 -14.79
C ILE A 21 -2.94 -13.91 -15.93
N GLY A 22 -2.81 -14.79 -16.93
CA GLY A 22 -3.78 -14.90 -18.03
C GLY A 22 -5.18 -15.30 -17.56
N GLN A 23 -5.28 -16.21 -16.58
CA GLN A 23 -6.57 -16.60 -15.99
C GLN A 23 -7.22 -15.49 -15.16
N MET A 24 -6.41 -14.60 -14.58
CA MET A 24 -6.89 -13.47 -13.79
C MET A 24 -6.98 -12.17 -14.60
N GLY A 25 -6.55 -12.15 -15.87
CA GLY A 25 -6.42 -10.96 -16.70
C GLY A 25 -7.70 -10.11 -16.77
N GLY A 26 -8.86 -10.75 -16.88
CA GLY A 26 -10.16 -10.08 -16.91
C GLY A 26 -10.55 -9.34 -15.61
N LEU A 27 -9.80 -9.52 -14.52
CA LEU A 27 -10.01 -8.82 -13.25
C LEU A 27 -9.19 -7.54 -13.14
N PHE A 28 -8.19 -7.34 -14.00
CA PHE A 28 -7.30 -6.18 -13.97
C PHE A 28 -7.80 -5.10 -14.92
N LYS A 29 -7.95 -3.88 -14.40
CA LYS A 29 -8.02 -2.67 -15.20
C LYS A 29 -6.78 -1.83 -14.90
N VAL A 30 -5.79 -1.90 -15.79
CA VAL A 30 -4.51 -1.17 -15.65
C VAL A 30 -4.17 -0.58 -17.00
N ASN A 31 -4.02 0.74 -17.05
CA ASN A 31 -3.66 1.47 -18.26
C ASN A 31 -2.63 2.56 -17.91
N PHE A 32 -1.79 2.92 -18.88
CA PHE A 32 -0.94 4.10 -18.78
C PHE A 32 -1.76 5.34 -19.15
N SER A 33 -1.75 6.35 -18.28
CA SER A 33 -2.59 7.54 -18.45
C SER A 33 -1.88 8.77 -19.02
N ASN A 34 -0.54 8.77 -19.00
CA ASN A 34 0.32 9.82 -19.55
C ASN A 34 1.79 9.37 -19.48
N PHE A 35 2.64 9.91 -20.35
CA PHE A 35 4.10 9.74 -20.34
C PHE A 35 4.77 11.12 -20.30
N PHE A 36 5.47 11.39 -19.21
CA PHE A 36 6.19 12.64 -18.97
C PHE A 36 7.47 12.33 -18.19
N GLN A 37 8.46 13.24 -18.20
CA GLN A 37 9.83 12.98 -17.70
C GLN A 37 10.67 12.04 -18.58
N CYS A 38 10.41 12.04 -19.89
CA CYS A 38 11.22 11.42 -20.92
C CYS A 38 11.59 12.47 -22.00
N ASP A 39 12.63 12.20 -22.78
CA ASP A 39 12.90 12.99 -23.98
C ASP A 39 11.75 12.86 -24.98
N GLY A 40 11.54 13.90 -25.80
CA GLY A 40 10.38 13.97 -26.70
C GLY A 40 10.24 12.76 -27.63
N LYS A 41 11.36 12.23 -28.14
CA LYS A 41 11.38 11.00 -28.95
C LYS A 41 10.93 9.78 -28.14
N VAL A 42 11.51 9.58 -26.96
CA VAL A 42 11.19 8.45 -26.07
C VAL A 42 9.74 8.49 -25.61
N CYS A 43 9.20 9.66 -25.25
CA CYS A 43 7.79 9.79 -24.87
C CYS A 43 6.84 9.48 -26.04
N SER A 44 7.28 9.72 -27.28
CA SER A 44 6.48 9.44 -28.47
C SER A 44 6.45 7.93 -28.75
N GLU A 45 7.61 7.27 -28.65
CA GLU A 45 7.74 5.81 -28.76
C GLU A 45 6.94 5.08 -27.68
N GLN A 46 6.97 5.56 -26.43
CA GLN A 46 6.18 4.98 -25.33
C GLN A 46 4.67 5.12 -25.56
N ARG A 47 4.22 6.28 -26.06
CA ARG A 47 2.80 6.51 -26.39
C ARG A 47 2.31 5.58 -27.50
N GLU A 48 3.14 5.35 -28.51
CA GLU A 48 2.82 4.44 -29.60
C GLU A 48 2.75 2.98 -29.13
N TYR A 49 3.72 2.54 -28.32
CA TYR A 49 3.79 1.16 -27.87
C TYR A 49 2.73 0.80 -26.82
N PHE A 50 2.60 1.60 -25.77
CA PHE A 50 1.75 1.27 -24.62
C PHE A 50 0.30 1.75 -24.74
N GLN A 51 0.03 2.69 -25.66
CA GLN A 51 -1.27 3.32 -25.88
C GLN A 51 -1.80 4.05 -24.63
N GLU A 52 -1.85 5.37 -24.71
CA GLU A 52 -2.36 6.18 -23.59
C GLU A 52 -3.88 6.04 -23.47
N ALA A 53 -4.36 5.79 -22.25
CA ALA A 53 -5.78 5.79 -21.93
C ALA A 53 -6.19 7.07 -21.20
N PRO A 54 -7.45 7.53 -21.33
CA PRO A 54 -7.96 8.64 -20.55
C PRO A 54 -7.76 8.41 -19.05
N LYS A 55 -7.33 9.45 -18.35
CA LYS A 55 -7.13 9.41 -16.90
C LYS A 55 -8.48 9.22 -16.19
N ASP A 56 -8.61 8.14 -15.43
CA ASP A 56 -9.74 7.91 -14.54
C ASP A 56 -9.84 9.02 -13.48
N THR A 57 -11.07 9.41 -13.11
CA THR A 57 -11.26 10.34 -12.00
C THR A 57 -10.95 9.65 -10.67
N LEU A 58 -10.74 10.46 -9.62
CA LEU A 58 -10.53 9.92 -8.27
C LEU A 58 -11.70 9.07 -7.77
N LYS A 59 -12.93 9.38 -8.22
CA LYS A 59 -14.14 8.66 -7.82
C LYS A 59 -14.27 7.32 -8.55
N ASP A 60 -13.78 7.23 -9.78
CA ASP A 60 -13.84 6.00 -10.57
C ASP A 60 -13.03 4.88 -9.93
N SER A 61 -11.91 5.20 -9.27
CA SER A 61 -11.12 4.22 -8.52
C SER A 61 -11.96 3.47 -7.47
N TYR A 62 -12.90 4.15 -6.80
CA TYR A 62 -13.70 3.54 -5.73
C TYR A 62 -14.84 2.63 -6.22
N LYS A 63 -15.04 2.52 -7.53
CA LYS A 63 -15.95 1.53 -8.13
C LYS A 63 -15.36 0.11 -8.07
N TYR A 64 -14.06 -0.01 -7.80
CA TYR A 64 -13.33 -1.27 -7.73
C TYR A 64 -13.14 -1.74 -6.30
N LYS A 65 -13.04 -3.06 -6.10
CA LYS A 65 -12.79 -3.67 -4.80
C LYS A 65 -11.33 -3.58 -4.36
N VAL A 66 -10.40 -3.57 -5.32
CA VAL A 66 -8.95 -3.57 -5.08
C VAL A 66 -8.33 -2.35 -5.74
N LEU A 67 -7.45 -1.68 -5.00
CA LEU A 67 -6.64 -0.55 -5.47
C LEU A 67 -5.18 -0.95 -5.37
N TYR A 68 -4.46 -0.90 -6.50
CA TYR A 68 -3.06 -1.26 -6.55
C TYR A 68 -2.19 0.00 -6.38
N ASN A 69 -1.35 0.05 -5.36
CA ASN A 69 -0.35 1.09 -5.15
C ASN A 69 1.00 0.66 -5.75
N LEU A 70 1.45 1.41 -6.76
CA LEU A 70 2.79 1.33 -7.34
C LEU A 70 3.49 2.65 -7.05
N GLU A 71 4.73 2.59 -6.56
CA GLU A 71 5.55 3.77 -6.40
C GLU A 71 6.10 4.28 -7.74
N GLY A 72 6.30 5.60 -7.82
CA GLY A 72 6.95 6.26 -8.95
C GLY A 72 8.39 6.65 -8.60
N ASN A 73 8.75 7.90 -8.85
CA ASN A 73 10.12 8.38 -8.62
C ASN A 73 10.58 8.33 -7.16
N SER A 74 9.65 8.37 -6.19
CA SER A 74 10.01 8.40 -4.77
C SER A 74 8.88 7.95 -3.84
N PHE A 75 7.67 8.48 -4.03
CA PHE A 75 6.51 8.12 -3.20
C PHE A 75 5.23 8.05 -4.03
N SER A 76 4.18 7.49 -3.44
CA SER A 76 2.85 7.45 -4.04
C SER A 76 1.88 8.37 -3.31
N GLY A 77 1.65 9.57 -3.87
CA GLY A 77 0.70 10.54 -3.31
C GLY A 77 -0.75 10.04 -3.24
N ARG A 78 -1.08 8.96 -3.95
CA ARG A 78 -2.40 8.32 -3.92
C ARG A 78 -2.57 7.32 -2.77
N TYR A 79 -1.49 6.95 -2.08
CA TYR A 79 -1.50 5.90 -1.08
C TYR A 79 -2.43 6.20 0.11
N TYR A 80 -2.29 7.36 0.76
CA TYR A 80 -3.16 7.73 1.89
C TYR A 80 -4.64 7.79 1.54
N ARG A 81 -4.94 8.19 0.30
CA ARG A 81 -6.32 8.20 -0.21
C ARG A 81 -6.85 6.78 -0.36
N PHE A 82 -6.03 5.84 -0.82
CA PHE A 82 -6.40 4.43 -0.90
C PHE A 82 -6.66 3.83 0.47
N LEU A 83 -5.79 4.10 1.46
CA LEU A 83 -6.00 3.63 2.85
C LEU A 83 -7.32 4.17 3.44
N LYS A 84 -7.68 5.43 3.15
CA LYS A 84 -8.96 6.04 3.60
C LYS A 84 -10.20 5.48 2.90
N SER A 85 -10.04 4.70 1.84
CA SER A 85 -11.14 4.13 1.06
C SER A 85 -11.78 2.93 1.77
N LYS A 86 -12.75 2.26 1.13
CA LYS A 86 -13.28 0.96 1.58
C LYS A 86 -12.76 -0.19 0.71
N CYS A 87 -11.72 0.05 -0.06
CA CYS A 87 -11.14 -0.91 -0.99
C CYS A 87 -9.96 -1.62 -0.32
N LEU A 88 -9.69 -2.84 -0.77
CA LEU A 88 -8.46 -3.54 -0.44
C LEU A 88 -7.28 -2.85 -1.15
N VAL A 89 -6.19 -2.60 -0.44
CA VAL A 89 -5.01 -1.95 -1.02
C VAL A 89 -3.92 -2.99 -1.22
N PHE A 90 -3.51 -3.20 -2.47
CA PHE A 90 -2.27 -3.89 -2.80
C PHE A 90 -1.14 -2.88 -2.81
N MET A 91 0.00 -3.25 -2.24
CA MET A 91 1.12 -2.34 -2.10
C MET A 91 2.38 -3.01 -2.61
N GLN A 92 3.02 -2.36 -3.59
CA GLN A 92 4.36 -2.67 -4.04
C GLN A 92 5.20 -1.40 -3.85
N ASN A 93 5.94 -1.36 -2.75
CA ASN A 93 6.81 -0.26 -2.37
C ASN A 93 8.28 -0.64 -2.54
N LEU A 94 9.09 0.31 -2.99
CA LEU A 94 10.54 0.26 -3.12
C LEU A 94 11.21 1.18 -2.10
N PHE A 95 10.60 2.33 -1.81
CA PHE A 95 11.11 3.35 -0.90
C PHE A 95 10.46 3.27 0.47
N ARG A 96 11.22 3.70 1.48
CA ARG A 96 10.71 3.85 2.85
C ARG A 96 10.06 5.21 3.04
N GLU A 97 8.88 5.20 3.63
CA GLU A 97 8.15 6.42 3.97
C GLU A 97 7.94 6.52 5.50
N TRP A 98 7.67 7.72 6.01
CA TRP A 98 7.55 8.02 7.45
C TRP A 98 6.52 7.18 8.22
N HIS A 99 5.54 6.60 7.51
CA HIS A 99 4.43 5.82 8.07
C HIS A 99 4.65 4.32 8.05
N GLU A 100 5.77 3.84 7.49
CA GLU A 100 6.02 2.41 7.26
C GLU A 100 6.03 1.60 8.56
N ASP A 101 6.61 2.16 9.64
CA ASP A 101 6.63 1.51 10.97
C ASP A 101 5.24 1.39 11.62
N ARG A 102 4.22 2.03 11.05
CA ARG A 102 2.85 2.06 11.58
C ARG A 102 1.88 1.22 10.75
N LEU A 103 2.25 0.84 9.53
CA LEU A 103 1.41 0.07 8.63
C LEU A 103 1.86 -1.38 8.58
N ILE A 104 1.00 -2.28 9.05
CA ILE A 104 1.32 -3.69 9.17
C ILE A 104 0.81 -4.44 7.92
N PRO A 105 1.68 -5.18 7.20
CA PRO A 105 1.29 -6.04 6.10
C PRO A 105 0.24 -7.06 6.54
N TRP A 106 -0.72 -7.37 5.66
CA TRP A 106 -1.87 -8.26 5.90
C TRP A 106 -2.87 -7.79 6.99
N VAL A 107 -2.62 -6.64 7.62
CA VAL A 107 -3.59 -5.96 8.49
C VAL A 107 -4.17 -4.75 7.77
N HIS A 108 -3.32 -3.84 7.27
CA HIS A 108 -3.76 -2.60 6.63
C HIS A 108 -3.66 -2.62 5.10
N TYR A 109 -2.87 -3.53 4.53
CA TYR A 109 -2.67 -3.66 3.09
C TYR A 109 -2.14 -5.06 2.75
N VAL A 110 -2.11 -5.42 1.47
CA VAL A 110 -1.51 -6.68 0.99
C VAL A 110 -0.18 -6.36 0.31
N PRO A 111 0.96 -6.85 0.83
CA PRO A 111 2.25 -6.65 0.19
C PRO A 111 2.34 -7.48 -1.10
N ILE A 112 2.79 -6.86 -2.19
CA ILE A 112 3.07 -7.52 -3.46
C ILE A 112 4.56 -7.31 -3.77
N SER A 113 5.26 -8.39 -4.08
CA SER A 113 6.67 -8.40 -4.45
C SER A 113 6.91 -7.67 -5.77
N LEU A 114 8.12 -7.16 -6.00
CA LEU A 114 8.49 -6.51 -7.27
C LEU A 114 8.35 -7.45 -8.48
N GLY A 115 8.61 -8.75 -8.29
CA GLY A 115 8.44 -9.77 -9.32
C GLY A 115 6.98 -10.14 -9.62
N MET A 116 6.05 -9.80 -8.72
CA MET A 116 4.61 -10.06 -8.82
C MET A 116 4.24 -11.54 -9.08
N GLU A 117 5.12 -12.50 -8.77
CA GLU A 117 4.90 -13.92 -9.05
C GLU A 117 3.68 -14.47 -8.28
N GLU A 118 3.44 -13.96 -7.08
CA GLU A 118 2.32 -14.33 -6.21
C GLU A 118 1.01 -13.60 -6.56
N LEU A 119 1.05 -12.58 -7.41
CA LEU A 119 -0.10 -11.73 -7.69
C LEU A 119 -1.31 -12.52 -8.23
N PRO A 120 -1.17 -13.48 -9.17
CA PRO A 120 -2.32 -14.24 -9.67
C PRO A 120 -3.03 -15.03 -8.58
N GLU A 121 -2.27 -15.69 -7.70
CA GLU A 121 -2.83 -16.50 -6.62
C GLU A 121 -3.44 -15.62 -5.53
N THR A 122 -2.78 -14.52 -5.19
CA THR A 122 -3.28 -13.51 -4.24
C THR A 122 -4.62 -12.93 -4.71
N VAL A 123 -4.73 -12.59 -5.99
CA VAL A 123 -5.99 -12.11 -6.59
C VAL A 123 -7.06 -13.20 -6.59
N ARG A 124 -6.72 -14.43 -7.01
CA ARG A 124 -7.65 -15.56 -7.01
C ARG A 124 -8.20 -15.78 -5.60
N TYR A 125 -7.34 -15.89 -4.60
CA TYR A 125 -7.73 -16.13 -3.22
C TYR A 125 -8.61 -14.99 -2.69
N LEU A 126 -8.14 -13.75 -2.74
CA LEU A 126 -8.84 -12.62 -2.10
C LEU A 126 -10.14 -12.22 -2.82
N LEU A 127 -10.30 -12.55 -4.11
CA LEU A 127 -11.49 -12.19 -4.89
C LEU A 127 -12.43 -13.35 -5.22
N LYS A 128 -11.98 -14.61 -5.23
CA LYS A 128 -12.83 -15.76 -5.58
C LYS A 128 -13.05 -16.73 -4.43
N ASP A 129 -12.14 -16.81 -3.47
CA ASP A 129 -12.30 -17.71 -2.33
C ASP A 129 -13.17 -17.05 -1.24
N PRO A 130 -14.21 -17.73 -0.69
CA PRO A 130 -15.06 -17.17 0.35
C PRO A 130 -14.30 -16.74 1.62
N GLU A 131 -13.28 -17.49 2.02
CA GLU A 131 -12.44 -17.13 3.17
C GLU A 131 -11.55 -15.94 2.82
N GLY A 132 -10.93 -15.96 1.65
CA GLY A 132 -10.12 -14.86 1.13
C GLY A 132 -10.91 -13.55 1.02
N GLN A 133 -12.16 -13.59 0.59
CA GLN A 133 -13.04 -12.42 0.54
C GLN A 133 -13.35 -11.84 1.93
N ARG A 134 -13.54 -12.69 2.95
CA ARG A 134 -13.70 -12.23 4.34
C ARG A 134 -12.43 -11.55 4.84
N ILE A 135 -11.27 -12.12 4.55
CA ILE A 135 -9.98 -11.54 4.91
C ILE A 135 -9.78 -10.19 4.20
N ALA A 136 -10.04 -10.13 2.90
CA ALA A 136 -9.97 -8.90 2.11
C ALA A 136 -10.85 -7.79 2.68
N SER A 137 -12.09 -8.12 3.05
CA SER A 137 -13.01 -7.15 3.66
C SER A 137 -12.52 -6.67 5.04
N ARG A 138 -11.92 -7.55 5.84
CA ARG A 138 -11.31 -7.18 7.13
C ARG A 138 -10.14 -6.22 6.91
N ILE A 139 -9.20 -6.56 6.01
CA ILE A 139 -8.02 -5.71 5.72
C ILE A 139 -8.46 -4.32 5.26
N ALA A 140 -9.42 -4.23 4.33
CA ALA A 140 -9.94 -2.94 3.85
C ALA A 140 -10.56 -2.10 4.99
N LYS A 141 -11.22 -2.75 5.96
CA LYS A 141 -11.78 -2.06 7.13
C LYS A 141 -10.68 -1.55 8.07
N GLU A 142 -9.75 -2.41 8.46
CA GLU A 142 -8.64 -2.05 9.36
C GLU A 142 -7.78 -0.92 8.76
N SER A 143 -7.49 -1.00 7.46
CA SER A 143 -6.80 0.06 6.70
C SER A 143 -7.48 1.42 6.87
N ARG A 144 -8.81 1.44 6.71
CA ARG A 144 -9.62 2.66 6.79
C ARG A 144 -9.70 3.21 8.19
N ASP A 145 -9.91 2.35 9.17
CA ASP A 145 -10.05 2.74 10.57
C ASP A 145 -8.72 3.28 11.10
N TRP A 146 -7.60 2.63 10.77
CA TRP A 146 -6.25 3.15 11.03
C TRP A 146 -6.01 4.52 10.37
N ALA A 147 -6.34 4.66 9.07
CA ALA A 147 -6.10 5.90 8.34
C ALA A 147 -6.94 7.07 8.85
N ARG A 148 -8.15 6.79 9.37
CA ARG A 148 -9.00 7.81 10.02
C ARG A 148 -8.46 8.27 11.36
N TRP A 149 -7.71 7.41 12.04
CA TRP A 149 -7.16 7.71 13.35
C TRP A 149 -5.81 8.44 13.26
N ILE A 150 -4.95 8.08 12.31
CA ILE A 150 -3.55 8.58 12.22
C ILE A 150 -3.33 9.64 11.13
N LEU A 151 -4.17 9.69 10.08
CA LEU A 151 -3.95 10.60 8.93
C LEU A 151 -4.93 11.79 8.92
N ARG A 152 -5.36 12.27 10.08
CA ARG A 152 -6.13 13.53 10.16
C ARG A 152 -5.15 14.69 9.99
N PRO A 153 -5.61 15.86 9.50
CA PRO A 153 -4.74 17.03 9.36
C PRO A 153 -3.99 17.38 10.66
N VAL A 154 -4.67 17.29 11.81
CA VAL A 154 -4.06 17.55 13.13
C VAL A 154 -2.93 16.56 13.46
N ASP A 155 -3.06 15.29 13.08
CA ASP A 155 -2.02 14.28 13.35
C ASP A 155 -0.77 14.54 12.51
N LEU A 156 -0.96 14.94 11.25
CA LEU A 156 0.15 15.29 10.36
C LEU A 156 0.88 16.54 10.84
N SER A 157 0.13 17.56 11.27
CA SER A 157 0.72 18.77 11.86
C SER A 157 1.48 18.47 13.15
N ALA A 158 0.91 17.63 14.03
CA ALA A 158 1.58 17.21 15.27
C ALA A 158 2.86 16.40 14.99
N ALA A 159 2.81 15.49 14.01
CA ALA A 159 3.98 14.70 13.61
C ALA A 159 5.11 15.60 13.05
N LEU A 160 4.76 16.57 12.19
CA LEU A 160 5.74 17.52 11.67
C LEU A 160 6.34 18.38 12.79
N LEU A 161 5.51 18.92 13.68
CA LEU A 161 5.99 19.71 14.82
C LEU A 161 6.94 18.89 15.69
N TRP A 162 6.60 17.63 15.99
CA TRP A 162 7.45 16.75 16.78
C TRP A 162 8.82 16.53 16.12
N ILE A 163 8.84 16.29 14.80
CA ILE A 163 10.10 16.19 14.05
C ILE A 163 10.93 17.48 14.15
N LEU A 164 10.30 18.65 14.01
CA LEU A 164 11.00 19.95 14.11
C LEU A 164 11.58 20.20 15.51
N LEU A 165 10.84 19.83 16.56
CA LEU A 165 11.31 19.95 17.94
C LEU A 165 12.48 18.99 18.25
N GLU A 166 12.39 17.74 17.78
CA GLU A 166 13.51 16.79 17.93
C GLU A 166 14.73 17.22 17.12
N TYR A 167 14.51 17.80 15.94
CA TYR A 167 15.59 18.32 15.11
C TYR A 167 16.30 19.50 15.79
N ASP A 168 15.55 20.47 16.33
CA ASP A 168 16.11 21.58 17.11
C ASP A 168 16.94 21.08 18.31
N ARG A 169 16.42 20.09 19.04
CA ARG A 169 17.13 19.45 20.16
C ARG A 169 18.47 18.83 19.77
N ILE A 170 18.57 18.25 18.56
CA ILE A 170 19.82 17.67 18.06
C ILE A 170 20.85 18.76 17.74
N LEU A 171 20.41 19.96 17.34
CA LEU A 171 21.29 21.08 17.01
C LEU A 171 21.84 21.83 18.24
N GLN A 172 21.26 21.65 19.42
CA GLN A 172 21.74 22.28 20.65
C GLN A 172 22.91 21.49 21.26
N ASP A 173 24.03 22.18 21.51
CA ASP A 173 25.26 21.60 22.07
C ASP A 173 25.11 21.18 23.56
N ASP A 174 24.25 21.87 24.33
CA ASP A 174 23.98 21.63 25.75
C ASP A 174 22.80 20.66 25.97
N ARG A 175 23.00 19.40 25.55
CA ARG A 175 21.98 18.34 25.57
C ARG A 175 21.38 18.07 26.96
N GLY A 176 20.27 18.74 27.29
CA GLY A 176 19.34 18.34 28.35
C GLY A 176 18.29 17.33 27.84
N PRO A 177 17.72 16.46 28.70
CA PRO A 177 16.60 15.60 28.32
C PRO A 177 15.35 16.42 27.97
N LEU A 178 14.49 15.90 27.08
CA LEU A 178 13.20 16.53 26.73
C LEU A 178 12.40 16.84 28.00
N LYS A 179 12.15 18.12 28.25
CA LYS A 179 11.09 18.54 29.17
C LYS A 179 9.76 18.24 28.48
N ARG A 180 9.02 17.24 28.99
CA ARG A 180 7.72 16.81 28.46
C ARG A 180 6.60 17.84 28.66
N ASP A 181 6.92 19.01 29.20
CA ASP A 181 5.97 19.96 29.78
C ASP A 181 5.46 21.00 28.76
N ILE A 182 5.81 20.88 27.48
CA ILE A 182 5.48 21.88 26.44
C ILE A 182 3.96 21.91 26.14
N PHE A 183 3.20 20.86 26.47
CA PHE A 183 1.77 20.75 26.21
C PHE A 183 0.88 20.68 27.46
N SER A 184 1.43 20.99 28.64
CA SER A 184 0.68 21.10 29.90
C SER A 184 0.28 22.55 30.17
N GLY A 185 -0.62 23.07 29.34
CA GLY A 185 -1.28 24.37 29.50
C GLY A 185 -2.75 24.27 29.10
#